data_AF-A0A9P8RUI1-F1
#
_entry.id   AF-A0A9P8RUI1-F1
#
_cell.length_a   1.000
_cell.length_b   1.000
_cell.length_c   1.000
_cell.angle_alpha   90.00
_cell.angle_beta   90.00
_cell.angle_gamma   90.00
#
_symmetry.space_group_name_H-M   'P 1'
#
loop_
_entity.id
_entity.type
_entity.pdbx_description
1 polymer ?
#
loop_
_entity_poly.entity_id
_entity_poly.type
_entity_poly.pdbx_seq_one_letter_code
_entity_poly.pdbx_strand_id
1 'polypeptide(L)'
;MSEYICWSQTCPIGFVCELDRSMWNKPCSACRVYNCAECQLYSRRTCDQCNLGYSVHNNLCKKCSTNCASFNADSNCLTCVSGFKLEENTCKKCPDNCLQ
;
A
#
# COMPACT_ATOMS: atom_id res chain seq x y z
N MET A 1 24.79 10.13 3.93
CA MET A 1 23.35 9.93 3.67
C MET A 1 23.20 9.89 2.17
N SER A 2 22.74 8.79 1.59
CA SER A 2 22.56 8.71 0.15
C SER A 2 21.31 9.47 -0.24
N GLU A 3 21.48 10.59 -0.94
CA GLU A 3 20.35 11.34 -1.49
C GLU A 3 19.88 10.63 -2.77
N TYR A 4 18.61 10.23 -2.81
CA TYR A 4 18.03 9.62 -4.01
C TYR A 4 17.52 10.72 -4.92
N ILE A 5 18.14 10.87 -6.09
CA ILE A 5 17.87 11.98 -7.00
C ILE A 5 17.06 11.50 -8.22
N CYS A 6 16.00 12.25 -8.53
CA CYS A 6 15.13 11.96 -9.66
C CYS A 6 15.87 11.93 -11.00
N TRP A 7 15.52 10.92 -11.82
CA TRP A 7 16.10 10.68 -13.15
C TRP A 7 17.60 10.33 -13.17
N SER A 8 18.22 10.16 -12.00
CA SER A 8 19.58 9.63 -11.86
C SER A 8 19.60 8.19 -11.37
N GLN A 9 18.63 7.82 -10.53
CA GLN A 9 18.47 6.48 -9.96
C GLN A 9 17.01 6.21 -9.61
N THR A 10 16.68 4.92 -9.45
CA THR A 10 15.36 4.50 -8.98
C THR A 10 15.16 4.94 -7.53
N CYS A 11 14.02 5.57 -7.24
CA CYS A 11 13.66 5.95 -5.89
C CYS A 11 13.37 4.71 -5.03
N PRO A 12 13.68 4.74 -3.73
CA PRO A 12 13.36 3.65 -2.83
C PRO A 12 11.84 3.57 -2.59
N ILE A 13 11.38 2.44 -2.06
CA ILE A 13 9.98 2.23 -1.67
C ILE A 13 9.50 3.38 -0.77
N GLY A 14 8.30 3.89 -1.06
CA GLY A 14 7.72 5.05 -0.37
C GLY A 14 8.16 6.41 -0.95
N PHE A 15 8.96 6.45 -2.01
CA PHE A 15 9.41 7.68 -2.67
C PHE A 15 9.21 7.64 -4.19
N VAL A 16 8.99 8.81 -4.79
CA VAL A 16 8.68 8.94 -6.22
C VAL A 16 9.16 10.26 -6.81
N CYS A 17 9.31 10.29 -8.13
CA CYS A 17 9.52 11.48 -8.93
C CYS A 17 8.22 11.85 -9.64
N GLU A 18 7.64 13.01 -9.35
CA GLU A 18 6.44 13.45 -10.05
C GLU A 18 6.78 13.74 -11.54
N LEU A 19 5.79 13.64 -12.43
CA LEU A 19 5.90 14.04 -13.86
C LEU A 19 5.97 15.58 -13.99
N ASP A 20 6.86 16.21 -13.24
CA ASP A 20 7.18 17.62 -13.32
C ASP A 20 8.65 17.75 -13.72
N ARG A 21 8.90 18.41 -14.85
CA ARG A 21 10.24 18.61 -15.41
C ARG A 21 11.17 19.38 -14.46
N SER A 22 10.59 20.12 -13.51
CA SER A 22 11.28 20.83 -12.44
C SER A 22 11.87 19.89 -11.37
N MET A 23 11.46 18.62 -11.34
CA MET A 23 12.00 17.59 -10.45
C MET A 23 13.36 17.04 -10.90
N TRP A 24 13.87 17.46 -12.07
CA TRP A 24 15.20 17.08 -12.51
C TRP A 24 16.26 17.46 -11.47
N ASN A 25 17.13 16.52 -11.11
CA ASN A 25 18.15 16.70 -10.06
C ASN A 25 17.61 17.07 -8.68
N LYS A 26 16.32 16.82 -8.40
CA LYS A 26 15.73 16.99 -7.07
C LYS A 26 15.71 15.66 -6.32
N PRO A 27 15.77 15.70 -4.98
CA PRO A 27 15.58 14.50 -4.17
C PRO A 27 14.19 13.91 -4.42
N CYS A 28 14.09 12.58 -4.38
CA CYS A 28 12.83 11.86 -4.47
C CYS A 28 11.86 12.37 -3.39
N SER A 29 10.60 12.49 -3.75
CA SER A 29 9.55 12.94 -2.83
C SER A 29 8.87 11.76 -2.18
N ALA A 30 8.67 11.81 -0.86
CA ALA A 30 7.91 10.78 -0.17
C ALA A 30 6.45 10.75 -0.66
N CYS A 31 5.85 9.56 -0.63
CA CYS A 31 4.42 9.40 -0.89
C CYS A 31 3.61 10.26 0.09
N ARG A 32 2.61 10.99 -0.44
CA ARG A 32 1.73 11.86 0.35
C ARG A 32 0.55 11.09 0.95
N VAL A 33 0.20 9.94 0.37
CA VAL A 33 -0.91 9.12 0.85
C VAL A 33 -0.54 8.46 2.18
N TYR A 34 -1.38 8.64 3.20
CA TYR A 34 -1.18 8.06 4.52
C TYR A 34 -1.22 6.53 4.45
N ASN A 35 -0.30 5.84 5.14
CA ASN A 35 -0.15 4.37 5.09
C ASN A 35 0.09 3.77 3.70
N CYS A 36 0.64 4.57 2.78
CA CYS A 36 1.08 4.07 1.50
C CYS A 36 2.48 3.46 1.63
N ALA A 37 2.62 2.21 1.19
CA ALA A 37 3.91 1.54 1.05
C ALA A 37 4.56 1.95 -0.27
N GLU A 38 3.78 1.95 -1.36
CA GLU A 38 4.24 2.27 -2.71
C GLU A 38 3.23 3.18 -3.40
N CYS A 39 3.65 4.41 -3.71
CA CYS A 39 2.87 5.30 -4.55
C CYS A 39 3.16 5.09 -6.02
N GLN A 40 2.20 5.46 -6.86
CA GLN A 40 2.30 5.33 -8.30
C GLN A 40 3.54 6.06 -8.81
N LEU A 41 4.25 5.47 -9.78
CA LEU A 41 5.56 5.87 -10.34
C LEU A 41 5.77 7.37 -10.62
N TYR A 42 4.70 8.15 -10.78
CA TYR A 42 4.74 9.58 -11.07
C TYR A 42 3.77 10.44 -10.26
N SER A 43 3.10 9.86 -9.26
CA SER A 43 2.11 10.56 -8.45
C SER A 43 2.27 10.18 -6.99
N ARG A 44 2.73 11.14 -6.18
CA ARG A 44 2.77 10.95 -4.72
C ARG A 44 1.39 10.95 -4.07
N ARG A 45 0.32 11.25 -4.81
CA ARG A 45 -1.06 11.33 -4.33
C ARG A 45 -1.88 10.08 -4.62
N THR A 46 -1.31 9.14 -5.37
CA THR A 46 -1.92 7.87 -5.74
C THR A 46 -1.11 6.76 -5.09
N CYS A 47 -1.79 5.82 -4.43
CA CYS A 47 -1.13 4.67 -3.83
C CYS A 47 -1.45 3.39 -4.59
N ASP A 48 -0.41 2.67 -5.00
CA ASP A 48 -0.52 1.37 -5.67
C ASP A 48 -0.45 0.23 -4.65
N GLN A 49 0.32 0.38 -3.57
CA GLN A 49 0.35 -0.57 -2.46
C GLN A 49 0.31 0.11 -1.10
N CYS A 50 -0.56 -0.39 -0.23
CA CYS A 50 -0.68 0.09 1.14
C CYS A 50 0.11 -0.78 2.13
N ASN A 51 0.45 -0.21 3.28
CA ASN A 51 1.05 -0.96 4.38
C ASN A 51 0.11 -2.06 4.88
N LEU A 52 0.67 -3.07 5.56
CA LEU A 52 -0.09 -4.17 6.14
C LEU A 52 -1.27 -3.67 7.01
N GLY A 53 -2.46 -4.24 6.79
CA GLY A 53 -3.70 -3.81 7.46
C GLY A 53 -4.39 -2.61 6.80
N TYR A 54 -3.91 -2.17 5.63
CA TYR A 54 -4.55 -1.19 4.77
C TYR A 54 -4.69 -1.73 3.35
N SER A 55 -5.77 -1.36 2.66
CA SER A 55 -6.01 -1.73 1.26
C SER A 55 -6.23 -0.47 0.42
N VAL A 56 -5.86 -0.55 -0.86
CA VAL A 56 -6.10 0.53 -1.81
C VAL A 56 -7.58 0.60 -2.13
N HIS A 57 -8.16 1.77 -1.92
CA HIS A 57 -9.53 2.07 -2.27
C HIS A 57 -9.62 3.51 -2.75
N ASN A 58 -10.01 3.72 -4.01
CA ASN A 58 -10.01 5.02 -4.67
C ASN A 58 -8.66 5.75 -4.54
N ASN A 59 -7.56 5.06 -4.86
CA ASN A 59 -6.18 5.59 -4.82
C ASN A 59 -5.66 5.98 -3.43
N LEU A 60 -6.42 5.68 -2.37
CA LEU A 60 -6.07 5.96 -0.98
C LEU A 60 -5.98 4.66 -0.18
N CYS A 61 -5.15 4.65 0.85
CA CYS A 61 -5.07 3.55 1.78
C CYS A 61 -6.12 3.69 2.87
N LYS A 62 -7.12 2.81 2.82
CA LYS A 62 -8.14 2.70 3.85
C LYS A 62 -7.80 1.53 4.77
N LYS A 63 -8.07 1.70 6.06
CA LYS A 63 -7.82 0.68 7.07
C LYS A 63 -8.73 -0.53 6.82
N CYS A 64 -8.16 -1.72 6.86
CA CYS A 64 -8.91 -2.96 6.76
C CYS A 64 -9.75 -3.21 8.01
N SER A 65 -10.87 -3.90 7.85
CA SER A 65 -11.69 -4.42 8.96
C SER A 65 -10.88 -5.38 9.83
N THR A 66 -11.32 -5.63 11.06
CA THR A 66 -10.63 -6.50 12.02
C THR A 66 -10.29 -7.86 11.40
N ASN A 67 -9.02 -8.27 11.53
CA ASN A 67 -8.45 -9.52 10.99
C ASN A 67 -8.36 -9.62 9.46
N CYS A 68 -8.70 -8.55 8.74
CA CYS A 68 -8.59 -8.48 7.30
C CYS A 68 -7.24 -7.87 6.88
N ALA A 69 -6.56 -8.51 5.94
CA ALA A 69 -5.30 -8.02 5.36
C ALA A 69 -5.54 -7.15 4.13
N SER A 70 -6.50 -7.48 3.27
CA SER A 70 -6.92 -6.63 2.14
C SER A 70 -8.42 -6.77 1.84
N PHE A 71 -9.05 -5.76 1.26
CA PHE A 71 -10.47 -5.75 0.90
C PHE A 71 -10.71 -5.13 -0.47
N ASN A 72 -11.84 -5.47 -1.09
CA ASN A 72 -12.25 -5.00 -2.42
C ASN A 72 -12.93 -3.61 -2.37
N ALA A 73 -13.39 -3.09 -3.52
CA ALA A 73 -14.10 -1.81 -3.56
C ALA A 73 -15.38 -1.78 -2.69
N ASP A 74 -16.05 -2.91 -2.50
CA ASP A 74 -17.26 -3.05 -1.69
C ASP A 74 -16.99 -3.25 -0.19
N SER A 75 -15.74 -3.11 0.25
CA SER A 75 -15.30 -3.39 1.64
C SER A 75 -15.40 -4.86 2.06
N ASN A 76 -15.53 -5.77 1.10
CA ASN A 76 -15.45 -7.20 1.35
C ASN A 76 -14.00 -7.63 1.50
N CYS A 77 -13.70 -8.36 2.58
CA CYS A 77 -12.35 -8.85 2.79
C CYS A 77 -11.96 -9.86 1.70
N LEU A 78 -10.76 -9.72 1.14
CA LEU A 78 -10.19 -10.59 0.11
C LEU A 78 -9.13 -11.52 0.69
N THR A 79 -8.33 -11.02 1.64
CA THR A 79 -7.32 -11.82 2.32
C THR A 79 -7.34 -11.53 3.81
N CYS A 80 -7.10 -12.55 4.62
CA CYS A 80 -7.07 -12.43 6.07
C CYS A 80 -5.63 -12.37 6.58
N VAL A 81 -5.46 -11.76 7.75
CA VAL A 81 -4.17 -11.82 8.45
C VAL A 81 -3.87 -13.27 8.86
N SER A 82 -2.59 -13.61 9.03
CA SER A 82 -2.17 -14.96 9.42
C SER A 82 -2.92 -15.45 10.66
N GLY A 83 -3.43 -16.69 10.60
CA GLY A 83 -4.26 -17.29 11.65
C GLY A 83 -5.78 -17.06 11.50
N PHE A 84 -6.22 -16.40 10.43
CA PHE A 84 -7.63 -16.22 10.10
C PHE A 84 -7.94 -16.75 8.70
N LYS A 85 -9.15 -17.28 8.51
CA LYS A 85 -9.65 -17.77 7.22
C LYS A 85 -10.76 -16.85 6.70
N LEU A 86 -10.75 -16.64 5.39
CA LEU A 86 -11.82 -15.91 4.72
C LEU A 86 -13.08 -16.78 4.62
N GLU A 87 -14.16 -16.31 5.22
CA GLU A 87 -15.48 -16.95 5.20
C GLU A 87 -16.54 -15.87 4.96
N GLU A 88 -17.23 -15.95 3.82
CA GLU A 88 -18.28 -15.01 3.42
C GLU A 88 -17.88 -13.52 3.56
N ASN A 89 -16.69 -13.14 3.05
CA ASN A 89 -16.12 -11.79 3.15
C ASN A 89 -15.68 -11.35 4.56
N THR A 90 -15.69 -12.27 5.54
CA THR A 90 -15.27 -12.05 6.93
C THR A 90 -14.09 -12.92 7.30
N CYS A 91 -13.14 -12.37 8.05
CA CYS A 91 -12.01 -13.13 8.56
C CYS A 91 -12.35 -13.73 9.92
N LYS A 92 -12.64 -15.04 9.92
CA LYS A 92 -12.87 -15.79 11.15
C LYS A 92 -11.57 -16.41 11.63
N LYS A 93 -11.38 -16.39 12.96
CA LYS A 93 -10.22 -17.01 13.58
C LYS A 93 -10.24 -18.49 13.22
N CYS A 94 -9.13 -18.99 12.70
CA CYS A 94 -9.01 -20.42 12.50
C CYS A 94 -9.03 -21.12 13.86
N PRO A 95 -9.83 -22.21 14.04
CA PRO A 95 -9.53 -23.15 15.12
C PRO A 95 -8.09 -23.63 14.93
N ASP A 96 -7.38 -23.96 16.01
CA ASP A 96 -5.91 -24.11 16.13
C ASP A 96 -5.18 -25.02 15.10
N ASN A 97 -5.89 -25.58 14.10
CA ASN A 97 -5.41 -26.46 13.05
C ASN A 97 -5.80 -26.04 11.61
N CYS A 98 -5.88 -24.74 11.29
CA CYS A 98 -5.88 -24.36 9.86
C CYS A 98 -4.48 -24.61 9.27
N LEU A 99 -4.30 -25.79 8.67
CA LEU A 99 -3.21 -26.06 7.74
C LEU A 99 -3.40 -25.14 6.53
N GLN A 100 -2.42 -24.28 6.30
CA GLN A 100 -2.30 -23.46 5.09
C GLN A 100 -1.97 -24.35 3.89
#